data_AF-A0A376WW58-F1
#
_entry.id   AF-A0A376WW58-F1
#
_cell.length_a   1.000
_cell.length_b   1.000
_cell.length_c   1.000
_cell.angle_alpha   90.00
_cell.angle_beta   90.00
_cell.angle_gamma   90.00
#
_symmetry.space_group_name_H-M   'P 1'
#
loop_
_entity.id
_entity.type
_entity.pdbx_description
1 polymer ?
#
loop_
_entity_poly.entity_id
_entity_poly.type
_entity_poly.pdbx_seq_one_letter_code
_entity_poly.pdbx_strand_id
1 'polypeptide(L)'
;MRHFIYQDEKSHKFWAVEQQGNELHINWGKVGTNGQSQIKSFADAAAAAKAELKLIAEKTKKRLCGKCFSKRAYPPHYQSHS
;
A
#
# COMPACT_ATOMS: atom_id res chain seq x y z
N MET A 1 6.08 4.94 0.75
CA MET A 1 5.67 3.51 0.81
C MET A 1 4.61 3.32 1.88
N ARG A 2 3.43 2.79 1.54
CA ARG A 2 2.34 2.51 2.49
C ARG A 2 1.96 1.04 2.40
N HIS A 3 2.28 0.28 3.46
CA HIS A 3 1.94 -1.14 3.55
C HIS A 3 0.73 -1.35 4.46
N PHE A 4 -0.17 -2.21 4.03
CA PHE A 4 -1.42 -2.52 4.69
C PHE A 4 -1.55 -4.03 4.82
N ILE A 5 -1.76 -4.52 6.04
CA ILE A 5 -1.93 -5.94 6.31
C ILE A 5 -3.40 -6.19 6.69
N TYR A 6 -4.08 -7.05 5.93
CA TYR A 6 -5.34 -7.70 6.31
C TYR A 6 -4.99 -8.98 7.06
N GLN A 7 -5.31 -9.01 8.34
CA GLN A 7 -5.25 -10.23 9.15
C GLN A 7 -6.65 -10.52 9.67
N ASP A 8 -7.10 -11.72 9.36
CA ASP A 8 -8.30 -12.35 9.86
C ASP A 8 -7.94 -13.80 10.17
N GLU A 9 -8.72 -14.47 11.02
CA GLU A 9 -8.41 -15.78 11.62
C GLU A 9 -8.03 -16.85 10.57
N LYS A 10 -8.50 -16.71 9.32
CA LYS A 10 -8.16 -17.60 8.20
C LYS A 10 -7.46 -16.92 7.02
N SER A 11 -7.21 -15.61 7.09
CA SER A 11 -6.75 -14.82 5.94
C SER A 11 -5.67 -13.81 6.32
N HIS A 12 -4.43 -14.13 5.95
CA HIS A 12 -3.30 -13.20 5.95
C HIS A 12 -3.11 -12.65 4.53
N LYS A 13 -3.66 -11.48 4.24
CA LYS A 13 -3.48 -10.81 2.95
C LYS A 13 -2.72 -9.51 3.15
N PHE A 14 -1.68 -9.27 2.37
CA PHE A 14 -0.98 -7.99 2.38
C PHE A 14 -1.35 -7.20 1.12
N TRP A 15 -1.36 -5.89 1.24
CA TRP A 15 -1.29 -5.02 0.10
C TRP A 15 -0.42 -3.81 0.41
N ALA A 16 0.37 -3.41 -0.57
CA ALA A 16 1.27 -2.28 -0.53
C ALA A 16 0.87 -1.33 -1.65
N VAL A 17 1.02 -0.04 -1.38
CA VAL A 17 0.95 0.98 -2.41
C VAL A 17 2.10 1.95 -2.23
N GLU A 18 2.74 2.25 -3.34
CA GLU A 18 3.87 3.14 -3.43
C GLU A 18 3.75 3.99 -4.68
N GLN A 19 3.62 5.29 -4.49
CA GLN A 19 3.80 6.26 -5.56
C GLN A 19 5.29 6.52 -5.80
N GLN A 20 5.74 6.27 -7.02
CA GLN A 20 7.04 6.67 -7.54
C GLN A 20 6.83 7.75 -8.62
N GLY A 21 6.87 9.02 -8.21
CA GLY A 21 6.64 10.15 -9.11
C GLY A 21 5.23 10.12 -9.73
N ASN A 22 5.16 9.83 -11.02
CA ASN A 22 3.93 9.67 -11.81
C ASN A 22 3.51 8.20 -11.96
N GLU A 23 4.27 7.24 -11.43
CA GLU A 23 3.92 5.82 -11.39
C GLU A 23 3.39 5.42 -10.02
N LEU A 24 2.42 4.51 -10.01
CA LEU A 24 1.80 3.98 -8.81
C LEU A 24 1.98 2.46 -8.78
N HIS A 25 2.84 2.00 -7.89
CA HIS A 25 3.19 0.61 -7.67
C HIS A 25 2.27 0.05 -6.59
N ILE A 26 1.39 -0.86 -6.99
CA ILE A 26 0.44 -1.50 -6.12
C ILE A 26 0.78 -2.98 -6.05
N ASN A 27 1.07 -3.50 -4.87
CA ASN A 27 1.34 -4.92 -4.67
C ASN A 27 0.27 -5.50 -3.76
N TRP A 28 -0.25 -6.69 -4.04
CA TRP A 28 -1.19 -7.38 -3.16
C TRP A 28 -1.04 -8.89 -3.27
N GLY A 29 -1.25 -9.59 -2.17
CA GLY A 29 -1.11 -11.04 -2.16
C GLY A 29 -1.58 -11.65 -0.86
N LYS A 30 -1.56 -12.99 -0.82
CA LYS A 30 -1.62 -13.72 0.43
C LYS A 30 -0.19 -13.81 0.98
N VAL A 31 -0.02 -13.57 2.27
CA VAL A 31 1.28 -13.80 2.92
C VAL A 31 1.64 -15.28 2.73
N GLY A 32 2.76 -15.56 2.07
CA GLY A 32 3.20 -16.92 1.73
C GLY A 32 2.94 -17.37 0.28
N THR A 33 2.40 -16.51 -0.59
CA THR A 33 2.34 -16.78 -2.05
C THR A 33 3.05 -15.69 -2.84
N ASN A 34 3.30 -15.94 -4.14
CA ASN A 34 4.02 -15.03 -5.04
C ASN A 34 3.32 -13.65 -5.21
N GLY A 35 2.07 -13.51 -4.78
CA GLY A 35 1.31 -12.26 -4.84
C GLY A 35 1.09 -11.76 -6.28
N GLN A 36 0.66 -10.51 -6.40
CA GLN A 36 0.49 -9.78 -7.64
C GLN A 36 0.98 -8.34 -7.46
N SER A 37 1.58 -7.80 -8.51
CA SER A 37 2.03 -6.41 -8.58
C SER A 37 1.41 -5.75 -9.81
N GLN A 38 0.96 -4.51 -9.65
CA GLN A 38 0.41 -3.70 -10.73
C GLN A 38 1.00 -2.30 -10.64
N ILE A 39 1.61 -1.89 -11.74
CA ILE A 39 2.14 -0.55 -11.92
C ILE A 39 1.12 0.23 -12.76
N LYS A 40 0.74 1.41 -12.29
CA LYS A 40 -0.09 2.35 -13.04
C LYS A 40 0.68 3.63 -13.24
N SER A 41 1.03 3.93 -14.47
CA SER A 41 1.56 5.23 -14.86
C SER A 41 0.42 6.23 -15.05
N PHE A 42 0.63 7.44 -14.55
CA PHE A 42 -0.26 8.58 -14.71
C PHE A 42 0.46 9.67 -15.50
N ALA A 43 -0.33 10.60 -16.07
CA ALA A 43 0.23 11.75 -16.79
C ALA A 43 0.96 12.74 -15.87
N ASP A 44 0.62 12.77 -14.58
CA ASP A 44 1.14 13.74 -13.63
C ASP A 44 1.30 13.14 -12.22
N ALA A 45 2.32 13.60 -11.48
CA ALA A 45 2.58 13.14 -10.12
C ALA A 45 1.46 13.54 -9.13
N ALA A 46 0.80 14.68 -9.31
CA ALA A 46 -0.35 15.05 -8.50
C ALA A 46 -1.58 14.18 -8.82
N ALA A 47 -1.72 13.73 -10.07
CA ALA A 47 -2.78 12.79 -10.46
C ALA A 47 -2.54 11.40 -9.84
N ALA A 48 -1.29 10.90 -9.86
CA ALA A 48 -0.90 9.66 -9.20
C ALA A 48 -1.16 9.73 -7.68
N ALA A 49 -0.81 10.84 -7.03
CA ALA A 49 -1.05 11.04 -5.60
C ALA A 49 -2.55 11.04 -5.25
N LYS A 50 -3.37 11.74 -6.03
CA LYS A 50 -4.83 11.76 -5.84
C LYS A 50 -5.45 10.38 -6.06
N ALA A 51 -5.00 9.64 -7.08
CA ALA A 51 -5.45 8.29 -7.34
C ALA A 51 -5.04 7.32 -6.22
N GLU A 52 -3.81 7.42 -5.71
CA GLU A 52 -3.34 6.65 -4.55
C GLU A 52 -4.24 6.90 -3.34
N LEU A 53 -4.43 8.17 -2.97
CA LEU A 53 -5.22 8.58 -1.81
C LEU A 53 -6.67 8.09 -1.92
N LYS A 54 -7.28 8.22 -3.11
CA LYS A 54 -8.63 7.73 -3.37
C LYS A 54 -8.72 6.22 -3.20
N LEU A 55 -7.75 5.47 -3.74
CA LEU A 55 -7.69 4.01 -3.65
C LEU A 55 -7.50 3.53 -2.20
N ILE A 56 -6.64 4.21 -1.44
CA ILE A 56 -6.45 3.95 0.00
C ILE A 56 -7.73 4.27 0.76
N ALA A 57 -8.37 5.42 0.49
CA ALA A 57 -9.60 5.82 1.15
C ALA A 57 -10.72 4.81 0.91
N GLU A 58 -10.90 4.32 -0.31
CA GLU A 58 -11.90 3.29 -0.63
C GLU A 58 -11.60 1.96 0.10
N LYS A 59 -10.34 1.51 0.12
CA LYS A 59 -9.95 0.27 0.83
C LYS A 59 -10.02 0.39 2.35
N THR A 60 -9.76 1.57 2.90
CA THR A 60 -9.74 1.83 4.35
C THR A 60 -11.14 2.15 4.89
N LYS A 61 -11.96 2.89 4.14
CA LYS A 61 -13.36 3.23 4.52
C LYS A 61 -14.22 1.98 4.67
N LYS A 62 -13.97 0.93 3.88
CA LYS A 62 -14.62 -0.39 4.05
C LYS A 62 -14.27 -1.09 5.37
N ARG A 63 -13.22 -0.66 6.08
CA ARG A 63 -12.73 -1.28 7.32
C ARG A 63 -12.76 -0.38 8.55
N LEU A 64 -13.15 0.88 8.41
CA LEU A 64 -13.14 1.83 9.53
C LEU A 64 -14.38 1.71 10.44
N CYS A 65 -15.16 0.65 10.31
CA CYS A 65 -16.07 0.22 11.37
C CYS A 65 -15.29 -0.76 12.28
N GLY A 66 -14.50 -0.22 13.23
CA GLY A 66 -14.19 -0.95 14.46
C GLY A 66 -12.77 -1.50 14.71
N LYS A 67 -11.74 -1.28 13.88
CA LYS A 67 -10.36 -1.56 14.35
C LYS A 67 -9.25 -0.70 13.76
N CYS A 68 -8.41 -0.24 14.69
CA CYS A 68 -7.26 0.64 14.56
C CYS A 68 -6.29 0.20 13.45
N PHE A 69 -6.12 1.02 12.41
CA PHE A 69 -5.10 0.80 11.40
C PHE A 69 -3.79 1.44 11.88
N SER A 70 -2.95 0.66 12.57
CA SER A 70 -1.61 1.11 12.96
C SER A 70 -0.80 1.39 11.69
N LYS A 71 -0.50 2.66 11.42
CA LYS A 71 0.42 3.09 10.37
C LYS A 71 1.82 2.61 10.74
N ARG A 72 2.21 1.39 10.34
CA ARG A 72 3.63 1.01 10.34
C ARG A 72 4.26 1.65 9.11
N ALA A 73 4.70 2.90 9.28
CA ALA A 73 5.67 3.51 8.39
C ALA A 73 6.96 2.72 8.54
N TYR A 74 7.30 1.89 7.55
CA TYR A 74 8.67 1.40 7.44
C TYR A 74 9.54 2.61 7.06
N PRO A 75 10.57 2.97 7.83
CA PRO A 75 11.41 4.12 7.52
C PRO A 75 12.12 3.90 6.18
N PRO A 76 12.31 4.97 5.37
CA PRO A 76 13.13 4.89 4.18
C PRO A 76 14.58 4.67 4.62
N HIS A 77 15.21 3.66 4.04
CA HIS A 77 16.65 3.52 3.92
C HIS A 77 17.45 3.38 5.23
N TYR A 78 18.01 2.18 5.40
CA TYR A 78 19.24 2.00 6.17
C TYR A 78 20.28 3.00 5.63
N GLN A 79 20.65 3.96 6.47
CA GLN A 79 21.74 4.90 6.24
C GLN A 79 23.04 4.11 6.06
N SER A 80 23.83 4.57 5.09
CA SER A 80 25.19 4.15 4.81
C SER A 80 25.95 3.85 6.10
N HIS A 81 26.45 2.63 6.22
CA HIS A 81 27.55 2.36 7.13
C HIS A 81 28.85 2.54 6.35
N SER A 82 29.72 3.35 6.95
CA SER A 82 31.05 3.75 6.46
C SER A 82 32.00 2.58 6.27
#